data_AF-A0A495MP08-F1
#
_entry.id   AF-A0A495MP08-F1
#
_cell.length_a   1.000
_cell.length_b   1.000
_cell.length_c   1.000
_cell.angle_alpha   90.00
_cell.angle_beta   90.00
_cell.angle_gamma   90.00
#
_symmetry.space_group_name_H-M   'P 1'
#
loop_
_entity.id
_entity.type
_entity.pdbx_description
1 polymer ?
#
loop_
_entity_poly.entity_id
_entity_poly.type
_entity_poly.pdbx_seq_one_letter_code
_entity_poly.pdbx_strand_id
1 'polypeptide(L)'
;MHVKYFFTTLCALLLSSALHSQTYVTTDTSLQTQVNAAAPGTTFIIPNGTYTDFYCSFTKIATAENPITIKAATVGGVTFTGDSHFVFKKSAHIILEGFIFNCQSNNTLVKLEASNNIRITRNVFELTTTNSIKWLVVAGYYNDYTFQFLSHHNRIDHNIFKNKTTAGNYITIDGTYNQDQTVNQQSQYDRIDHNYFYNNGPRLENEKEAIRIGNSQLCNSSGFTTVEFNLFEECDGDPEIVSVKSCDNIVRHNTFNRNYGSLTLRQGNRNIAEGNYFFGGGKPNGMFGTTPIYTGGIRAYGADHVIKNNYLEGLQGTLFDAPIALTQGDARTGIDTDFSLHFRGERITVAYNTLVNNAYGIQIGYAKSNGSYNIKLEDITIANNLVTGSQNSLVKIFNDQLGEVTWLNNILYPTGSAQLIEGGPAFTTSQAVVQNPNLAINGGIWKSTSSSPTIGNAVPTLNINEDIDGQARPSTSNAGADHYSTAAVAYLPVTINDVGPNAYEEALSVNKQEILKAIIYPNPTKRNFEISLDSQEETTVAIYDVHSRLISEETYIPISGTIKISLEKQPAGLYFAKIKTANKSGIYKIMKQ
;
A
#
# COMPACT_ATOMS: atom_id res chain seq x y z
N MET A 1 1.16 50.19 62.11
CA MET A 1 0.13 50.68 61.17
C MET A 1 0.62 50.41 59.76
N HIS A 2 -0.16 49.64 58.97
CA HIS A 2 -0.15 49.55 57.49
C HIS A 2 1.11 49.00 56.79
N VAL A 3 1.09 48.20 55.71
CA VAL A 3 0.09 47.44 54.93
C VAL A 3 0.92 46.40 54.13
N LYS A 4 0.36 45.19 53.94
CA LYS A 4 0.89 44.10 53.11
C LYS A 4 0.75 44.41 51.61
N TYR A 5 1.72 44.02 50.78
CA TYR A 5 1.47 43.66 49.38
C TYR A 5 2.23 42.37 49.03
N PHE A 6 1.47 41.28 48.89
CA PHE A 6 1.91 40.01 48.33
C PHE A 6 1.32 39.95 46.91
N PHE A 7 2.17 39.96 45.89
CA PHE A 7 1.78 39.76 44.51
C PHE A 7 1.66 38.24 44.29
N THR A 8 0.43 37.75 44.13
CA THR A 8 0.17 36.34 43.81
C THR A 8 -0.20 36.28 42.33
N THR A 9 0.71 35.81 41.49
CA THR A 9 0.45 35.54 40.08
C THR A 9 -0.25 34.19 40.00
N LEU A 10 -1.57 34.21 39.81
CA LEU A 10 -2.39 33.01 39.63
C LEU A 10 -2.28 32.56 38.16
N CYS A 11 -1.39 31.61 37.86
CA CYS A 11 -1.41 30.87 36.60
C CYS A 11 -2.61 29.91 36.63
N ALA A 12 -3.75 30.35 36.08
CA ALA A 12 -4.86 29.46 35.77
C ALA A 12 -4.46 28.60 34.56
N LEU A 13 -4.00 27.36 34.81
CA LEU A 13 -3.99 26.30 33.80
C LEU A 13 -5.45 26.00 33.45
N LEU A 14 -5.93 26.59 32.36
CA LEU A 14 -7.14 26.14 31.67
C LEU A 14 -6.82 24.77 31.07
N LEU A 15 -7.16 23.70 31.80
CA LEU A 15 -7.34 22.38 31.20
C LEU A 15 -8.52 22.49 30.22
N SER A 16 -8.22 22.72 28.94
CA SER A 16 -9.20 22.55 27.86
C SER A 16 -9.45 21.05 27.68
N SER A 17 -10.44 20.51 28.38
CA SER A 17 -11.00 19.22 28.01
C SER A 17 -11.63 19.36 26.62
N ALA A 18 -10.99 18.81 25.59
CA ALA A 18 -11.57 18.70 24.26
C ALA A 18 -12.78 17.75 24.32
N LEU A 19 -13.96 18.31 24.56
CA LEU A 19 -15.23 17.59 24.38
C LEU A 19 -15.41 17.38 22.88
N HIS A 20 -15.12 16.17 22.40
CA HIS A 20 -15.39 15.78 21.03
C HIS A 20 -16.90 15.60 20.87
N SER A 21 -17.53 16.49 20.10
CA SER A 21 -18.97 16.40 19.83
C SER A 21 -19.24 15.16 18.98
N GLN A 22 -20.10 14.26 19.48
CA GLN A 22 -20.69 13.19 18.67
C GLN A 22 -22.08 13.63 18.24
N THR A 23 -22.36 13.54 16.94
CA THR A 23 -23.64 13.94 16.38
C THR A 23 -24.21 12.83 15.51
N TYR A 24 -25.41 12.36 15.87
CA TYR A 24 -26.13 11.39 15.05
C TYR A 24 -26.86 12.09 13.90
N VAL A 25 -26.72 11.55 12.69
CA VAL A 25 -27.34 12.13 11.50
C VAL A 25 -27.99 11.05 10.64
N THR A 26 -29.22 11.29 10.19
CA THR A 26 -30.01 10.32 9.42
C THR A 26 -30.35 10.79 8.00
N THR A 27 -30.02 12.03 7.63
CA THR A 27 -30.25 12.57 6.28
C THR A 27 -29.00 13.21 5.72
N ASP A 28 -28.86 13.13 4.42
CA ASP A 28 -27.77 13.68 3.62
C ASP A 28 -27.66 15.21 3.75
N THR A 29 -28.79 15.91 3.65
CA THR A 29 -28.88 17.37 3.76
C THR A 29 -28.44 17.84 5.15
N SER A 30 -28.85 17.10 6.19
CA SER A 30 -28.43 17.37 7.56
C SER A 30 -26.93 17.12 7.74
N LEU A 31 -26.40 16.02 7.18
CA LEU A 31 -24.98 15.68 7.31
C LEU A 31 -24.11 16.72 6.62
N GLN A 32 -24.45 17.08 5.38
CA GLN A 32 -23.74 18.10 4.61
C GLN A 32 -23.68 19.43 5.35
N THR A 33 -24.84 19.92 5.82
CA THR A 33 -24.93 21.20 6.52
C THR A 33 -24.09 21.20 7.79
N GLN A 34 -24.19 20.13 8.59
CA GLN A 34 -23.51 20.07 9.86
C GLN A 34 -21.99 19.87 9.72
N VAL A 35 -21.52 19.02 8.80
CA VAL A 35 -20.08 18.84 8.55
C VAL A 35 -19.43 20.16 8.12
N ASN A 36 -20.06 20.90 7.20
CA ASN A 36 -19.52 22.17 6.72
C ASN A 36 -19.47 23.23 7.84
N ALA A 37 -20.40 23.19 8.80
CA ALA A 37 -20.45 24.08 9.95
C ALA A 37 -19.62 23.61 11.17
N ALA A 38 -19.18 22.35 11.21
CA ALA A 38 -18.64 21.73 12.43
C ALA A 38 -17.33 22.36 12.93
N ALA A 39 -17.05 22.23 14.22
CA ALA A 39 -15.69 22.45 14.72
C ALA A 39 -14.79 21.23 14.36
N PRO A 40 -13.47 21.43 14.15
CA PRO A 40 -12.51 20.33 14.08
C PRO A 40 -12.67 19.36 15.27
N GLY A 41 -12.50 18.05 15.04
CA GLY A 41 -12.70 17.01 16.07
C GLY A 41 -14.13 16.48 16.19
N THR A 42 -15.10 17.06 15.48
CA THR A 42 -16.49 16.57 15.51
C THR A 42 -16.60 15.19 14.85
N THR A 43 -17.34 14.27 15.49
CA THR A 43 -17.67 12.95 14.95
C THR A 43 -19.15 12.89 14.56
N PHE A 44 -19.42 12.64 13.29
CA PHE A 44 -20.75 12.39 12.73
C PHE A 44 -20.99 10.89 12.61
N ILE A 45 -22.04 10.40 13.25
CA ILE A 45 -22.41 8.98 13.26
C ILE A 45 -23.71 8.77 12.50
N ILE A 46 -23.67 7.96 11.45
CA ILE A 46 -24.87 7.55 10.73
C ILE A 46 -25.39 6.25 11.35
N PRO A 47 -26.63 6.21 11.89
CA PRO A 47 -27.19 5.00 12.47
C PRO A 47 -27.27 3.86 11.45
N ASN A 48 -27.14 2.62 11.92
CA ASN A 48 -27.24 1.43 11.07
C ASN A 48 -28.57 1.42 10.29
N GLY A 49 -28.49 1.05 9.02
CA GLY A 49 -29.64 1.04 8.12
C GLY A 49 -29.24 1.17 6.65
N THR A 50 -30.26 1.23 5.80
CA THR A 50 -30.11 1.44 4.36
C THR A 50 -30.58 2.84 3.99
N TYR A 51 -29.76 3.56 3.24
CA TYR A 51 -30.01 4.93 2.83
C TYR A 51 -29.94 5.02 1.30
N THR A 52 -31.05 5.37 0.66
CA THR A 52 -31.16 5.49 -0.80
C THR A 52 -30.97 6.95 -1.21
N ASP A 53 -30.26 7.16 -2.33
CA ASP A 53 -30.02 8.48 -2.93
C ASP A 53 -29.40 9.47 -1.92
N PHE A 54 -28.40 9.00 -1.17
CA PHE A 54 -27.71 9.74 -0.11
C PHE A 54 -26.46 10.42 -0.67
N TYR A 55 -26.53 11.74 -0.88
CA TYR A 55 -25.46 12.51 -1.50
C TYR A 55 -24.98 13.65 -0.60
N CYS A 56 -23.66 13.80 -0.46
CA CYS A 56 -23.07 14.92 0.28
C CYS A 56 -21.90 15.55 -0.47
N SER A 57 -21.86 16.88 -0.49
CA SER A 57 -20.69 17.66 -0.91
C SER A 57 -20.15 18.51 0.24
N PHE A 58 -18.92 18.22 0.66
CA PHE A 58 -18.24 18.90 1.75
C PHE A 58 -17.22 19.92 1.23
N THR A 59 -17.17 21.06 1.90
CA THR A 59 -16.16 22.10 1.72
C THR A 59 -15.66 22.51 3.09
N LYS A 60 -14.82 21.66 3.69
CA LYS A 60 -14.43 21.80 5.09
C LYS A 60 -12.96 21.45 5.33
N ILE A 61 -12.28 22.32 6.07
CA ILE A 61 -10.90 22.12 6.53
C ILE A 61 -10.94 21.96 8.05
N ALA A 62 -10.53 20.79 8.52
CA ALA A 62 -10.25 20.52 9.94
C ALA A 62 -8.72 20.57 10.18
N THR A 63 -8.24 19.95 11.26
CA THR A 63 -6.81 19.99 11.66
C THR A 63 -6.27 18.58 11.85
N ALA A 64 -4.95 18.40 11.75
CA ALA A 64 -4.31 17.10 11.97
C ALA A 64 -4.57 16.55 13.38
N GLU A 65 -4.58 17.43 14.39
CA GLU A 65 -4.80 17.07 15.79
C GLU A 65 -6.27 16.74 16.07
N ASN A 66 -7.19 17.35 15.32
CA ASN A 66 -8.63 17.21 15.51
C ASN A 66 -9.31 17.02 14.14
N PRO A 67 -9.18 15.85 13.50
CA PRO A 67 -9.88 15.57 12.25
C PRO A 67 -11.38 15.52 12.47
N ILE A 68 -12.17 15.79 11.44
CA ILE A 68 -13.61 15.48 11.45
C ILE A 68 -13.79 14.03 11.02
N THR A 69 -14.61 13.26 11.73
CA THR A 69 -14.90 11.87 11.39
C THR A 69 -16.35 11.74 10.97
N ILE A 70 -16.61 11.13 9.81
CA ILE A 70 -17.93 10.77 9.30
C ILE A 70 -17.94 9.25 9.23
N LYS A 71 -18.73 8.61 10.11
CA LYS A 71 -18.68 7.14 10.26
C LYS A 71 -20.04 6.48 10.36
N ALA A 72 -20.12 5.23 9.94
CA ALA A 72 -21.22 4.34 10.28
C ALA A 72 -21.21 4.04 11.79
N ALA A 73 -22.38 3.80 12.39
CA ALA A 73 -22.48 3.43 13.80
C ALA A 73 -21.74 2.12 14.12
N THR A 74 -21.77 1.16 13.19
CA THR A 74 -20.86 0.00 13.16
C THR A 74 -20.28 -0.14 11.76
N VAL A 75 -19.02 -0.56 11.64
CA VAL A 75 -18.40 -0.85 10.32
C VAL A 75 -19.27 -1.84 9.56
N GLY A 76 -19.68 -1.48 8.35
CA GLY A 76 -20.59 -2.26 7.51
C GLY A 76 -22.08 -2.16 7.88
N GLY A 77 -22.44 -1.41 8.93
CA GLY A 77 -23.82 -1.30 9.42
C GLY A 77 -24.69 -0.31 8.64
N VAL A 78 -24.07 0.54 7.81
CA VAL A 78 -24.75 1.52 6.94
C VAL A 78 -24.53 1.14 5.49
N THR A 79 -25.62 0.90 4.77
CA THR A 79 -25.60 0.62 3.32
C THR A 79 -26.18 1.79 2.55
N PHE A 80 -25.42 2.33 1.62
CA PHE A 80 -25.86 3.31 0.64
C PHE A 80 -26.32 2.60 -0.65
N THR A 81 -27.50 2.98 -1.14
CA THR A 81 -28.12 2.44 -2.38
C THR A 81 -28.56 3.57 -3.32
N GLY A 82 -28.98 3.23 -4.53
CA GLY A 82 -29.39 4.24 -5.53
C GLY A 82 -28.24 5.15 -5.93
N ASP A 83 -28.52 6.43 -6.15
CA ASP A 83 -27.54 7.45 -6.53
C ASP A 83 -26.86 8.09 -5.32
N SER A 84 -26.16 7.28 -4.52
CA SER A 84 -25.44 7.73 -3.33
C SER A 84 -23.95 7.96 -3.61
N HIS A 85 -23.42 9.12 -3.21
CA HIS A 85 -22.02 9.50 -3.43
C HIS A 85 -21.55 10.66 -2.52
N PHE A 86 -20.23 10.78 -2.34
CA PHE A 86 -19.59 11.82 -1.53
C PHE A 86 -18.56 12.61 -2.33
N VAL A 87 -18.62 13.94 -2.23
CA VAL A 87 -17.67 14.84 -2.89
C VAL A 87 -17.02 15.76 -1.87
N PHE A 88 -15.71 15.67 -1.74
CA PHE A 88 -14.89 16.54 -0.89
C PHE A 88 -14.24 17.59 -1.79
N LYS A 89 -14.47 18.86 -1.53
CA LYS A 89 -13.96 19.99 -2.33
C LYS A 89 -13.14 20.90 -1.45
N LYS A 90 -11.89 21.16 -1.81
CA LYS A 90 -10.99 22.04 -1.03
C LYS A 90 -11.03 21.72 0.46
N SER A 91 -11.05 20.43 0.78
CA SER A 91 -11.29 19.91 2.11
C SER A 91 -10.03 19.27 2.68
N ALA A 92 -9.89 19.28 4.01
CA ALA A 92 -8.75 18.65 4.65
C ALA A 92 -9.04 18.07 6.03
N HIS A 93 -8.30 17.03 6.41
CA HIS A 93 -8.38 16.35 7.70
C HIS A 93 -9.77 15.79 8.03
N ILE A 94 -10.37 15.08 7.06
CA ILE A 94 -11.67 14.42 7.23
C ILE A 94 -11.51 12.91 7.02
N ILE A 95 -12.19 12.12 7.83
CA ILE A 95 -12.21 10.65 7.78
C ILE A 95 -13.61 10.20 7.36
N LEU A 96 -13.70 9.36 6.32
CA LEU A 96 -14.92 8.66 5.90
C LEU A 96 -14.77 7.16 6.21
N GLU A 97 -15.56 6.66 7.15
CA GLU A 97 -15.32 5.35 7.78
C GLU A 97 -16.55 4.42 7.81
N GLY A 98 -16.37 3.19 7.35
CA GLY A 98 -17.23 2.08 7.76
C GLY A 98 -18.50 1.85 6.94
N PHE A 99 -18.61 2.40 5.73
CA PHE A 99 -19.82 2.33 4.90
C PHE A 99 -19.80 1.20 3.87
N ILE A 100 -20.98 0.68 3.50
CA ILE A 100 -21.17 -0.15 2.32
C ILE A 100 -21.81 0.70 1.23
N PHE A 101 -21.11 0.92 0.12
CA PHE A 101 -21.67 1.44 -1.11
C PHE A 101 -22.13 0.25 -1.96
N ASN A 102 -23.44 0.08 -2.06
CA ASN A 102 -24.08 -0.87 -2.97
C ASN A 102 -25.01 -0.09 -3.90
N CYS A 103 -24.39 0.73 -4.75
CA CYS A 103 -25.08 1.79 -5.48
C CYS A 103 -25.47 1.34 -6.89
N GLN A 104 -26.48 2.01 -7.45
CA GLN A 104 -26.81 1.95 -8.87
C GLN A 104 -26.86 3.39 -9.40
N SER A 105 -25.76 3.83 -10.02
CA SER A 105 -25.51 5.24 -10.27
C SER A 105 -24.65 5.47 -11.51
N ASN A 106 -24.67 6.72 -12.00
CA ASN A 106 -23.78 7.22 -13.03
C ASN A 106 -22.68 8.16 -12.48
N ASN A 107 -22.54 8.23 -11.16
CA ASN A 107 -21.58 9.08 -10.47
C ASN A 107 -20.42 8.28 -9.87
N THR A 108 -19.28 8.95 -9.74
CA THR A 108 -18.17 8.50 -8.87
C THR A 108 -18.65 8.46 -7.42
N LEU A 109 -18.41 7.34 -6.73
CA LEU A 109 -18.89 7.13 -5.35
C LEU A 109 -18.21 8.05 -4.35
N VAL A 110 -16.89 8.26 -4.49
CA VAL A 110 -16.12 9.17 -3.64
C VAL A 110 -15.17 10.00 -4.50
N LYS A 111 -15.30 11.32 -4.46
CA LYS A 111 -14.45 12.25 -5.20
C LYS A 111 -13.76 13.22 -4.26
N LEU A 112 -12.43 13.29 -4.34
CA LEU A 112 -11.60 14.29 -3.66
C LEU A 112 -11.14 15.31 -4.71
N GLU A 113 -11.62 16.55 -4.60
CA GLU A 113 -11.27 17.66 -5.49
C GLU A 113 -10.44 18.68 -4.71
N ALA A 114 -9.17 18.85 -5.08
CA ALA A 114 -8.21 19.72 -4.40
C ALA A 114 -8.22 19.52 -2.87
N SER A 115 -8.26 18.27 -2.43
CA SER A 115 -8.42 17.92 -1.02
C SER A 115 -7.22 17.11 -0.52
N ASN A 116 -6.82 17.36 0.72
CA ASN A 116 -5.63 16.77 1.30
C ASN A 116 -5.86 16.21 2.69
N ASN A 117 -5.03 15.26 3.11
CA ASN A 117 -5.16 14.62 4.42
C ASN A 117 -6.58 14.05 4.67
N ILE A 118 -7.27 13.64 3.61
CA ILE A 118 -8.53 12.90 3.70
C ILE A 118 -8.21 11.42 3.87
N ARG A 119 -8.95 10.74 4.74
CA ARG A 119 -8.85 9.29 4.92
C ARG A 119 -10.15 8.59 4.54
N ILE A 120 -10.10 7.69 3.58
CA ILE A 120 -11.23 6.85 3.17
C ILE A 120 -10.94 5.42 3.63
N THR A 121 -11.61 4.98 4.70
CA THR A 121 -11.23 3.73 5.37
C THR A 121 -12.38 2.83 5.77
N ARG A 122 -12.14 1.52 5.78
CA ARG A 122 -13.11 0.51 6.22
C ARG A 122 -14.43 0.49 5.45
N ASN A 123 -14.42 0.88 4.18
CA ASN A 123 -15.61 0.86 3.33
C ASN A 123 -15.64 -0.36 2.40
N VAL A 124 -16.83 -0.71 1.92
CA VAL A 124 -17.03 -1.67 0.83
C VAL A 124 -17.62 -0.92 -0.36
N PHE A 125 -17.00 -1.02 -1.52
CA PHE A 125 -17.44 -0.39 -2.76
C PHE A 125 -17.95 -1.45 -3.74
N GLU A 126 -19.16 -1.25 -4.23
CA GLU A 126 -19.78 -1.97 -5.35
C GLU A 126 -20.75 -1.02 -6.07
N LEU A 127 -20.56 -0.84 -7.38
CA LEU A 127 -21.39 0.04 -8.20
C LEU A 127 -21.90 -0.70 -9.43
N THR A 128 -23.22 -0.81 -9.54
CA THR A 128 -23.90 -1.23 -10.75
C THR A 128 -24.10 -0.02 -11.66
N THR A 129 -23.56 -0.06 -12.88
CA THR A 129 -23.70 1.01 -13.86
C THR A 129 -23.57 0.45 -15.27
N THR A 130 -23.96 1.23 -16.29
CA THR A 130 -23.66 0.96 -17.71
C THR A 130 -22.59 1.89 -18.27
N ASN A 131 -22.13 2.86 -17.48
CA ASN A 131 -21.18 3.88 -17.91
C ASN A 131 -19.74 3.55 -17.48
N SER A 132 -18.77 4.17 -18.16
CA SER A 132 -17.38 4.18 -17.71
C SER A 132 -17.26 5.09 -16.49
N ILE A 133 -17.00 4.51 -15.31
CA ILE A 133 -16.97 5.24 -14.04
C ILE A 133 -15.78 4.82 -13.20
N LYS A 134 -15.02 5.82 -12.76
CA LYS A 134 -14.01 5.70 -11.71
C LYS A 134 -14.73 5.73 -10.35
N TRP A 135 -14.53 4.71 -9.50
CA TRP A 135 -15.30 4.58 -8.25
C TRP A 135 -14.81 5.54 -7.16
N LEU A 136 -13.50 5.70 -7.03
CA LEU A 136 -12.85 6.70 -6.17
C LEU A 136 -11.84 7.50 -6.98
N VAL A 137 -11.93 8.83 -6.93
CA VAL A 137 -11.01 9.72 -7.64
C VAL A 137 -10.39 10.74 -6.70
N VAL A 138 -9.07 10.90 -6.78
CA VAL A 138 -8.32 12.01 -6.18
C VAL A 138 -7.87 12.94 -7.30
N ALA A 139 -8.37 14.17 -7.37
CA ALA A 139 -8.14 15.10 -8.48
C ALA A 139 -7.94 16.54 -8.00
N GLY A 140 -7.52 17.42 -8.91
CA GLY A 140 -7.60 18.87 -8.70
C GLY A 140 -9.03 19.41 -8.72
N TYR A 141 -9.20 20.69 -8.42
CA TYR A 141 -10.48 21.37 -8.54
C TYR A 141 -10.71 21.87 -9.98
N TYR A 142 -11.91 21.65 -10.50
CA TYR A 142 -12.26 22.12 -11.85
C TYR A 142 -12.13 23.65 -11.94
N ASN A 143 -11.36 24.13 -12.91
CA ASN A 143 -11.00 25.54 -13.13
C ASN A 143 -10.11 26.19 -12.06
N ASP A 144 -9.44 25.43 -11.18
CA ASP A 144 -8.34 25.96 -10.36
C ASP A 144 -7.00 25.85 -11.10
N TYR A 145 -6.79 26.76 -12.05
CA TYR A 145 -5.55 26.83 -12.85
C TYR A 145 -4.38 27.47 -12.10
N THR A 146 -4.59 27.88 -10.85
CA THR A 146 -3.62 28.64 -10.05
C THR A 146 -2.80 27.78 -9.10
N PHE A 147 -3.09 26.48 -9.02
CA PHE A 147 -2.40 25.52 -8.15
C PHE A 147 -2.43 25.92 -6.66
N GLN A 148 -3.38 26.77 -6.25
CA GLN A 148 -3.47 27.26 -4.87
C GLN A 148 -3.90 26.18 -3.89
N PHE A 149 -4.75 25.25 -4.34
CA PHE A 149 -5.23 24.13 -3.55
C PHE A 149 -5.03 22.85 -4.35
N LEU A 150 -4.10 22.01 -3.89
CA LEU A 150 -3.75 20.75 -4.52
C LEU A 150 -4.20 19.59 -3.65
N SER A 151 -4.53 18.48 -4.29
CA SER A 151 -4.70 17.23 -3.58
C SER A 151 -3.33 16.67 -3.19
N HIS A 152 -3.21 16.20 -1.95
CA HIS A 152 -2.00 15.52 -1.48
C HIS A 152 -2.25 14.79 -0.16
N HIS A 153 -1.39 13.84 0.21
CA HIS A 153 -1.40 13.19 1.52
C HIS A 153 -2.75 12.54 1.89
N ASN A 154 -3.55 12.12 0.90
CA ASN A 154 -4.76 11.37 1.16
C ASN A 154 -4.42 9.90 1.42
N ARG A 155 -5.24 9.22 2.21
CA ARG A 155 -5.08 7.80 2.52
C ARG A 155 -6.34 7.03 2.18
N ILE A 156 -6.20 6.00 1.36
CA ILE A 156 -7.29 5.08 1.00
C ILE A 156 -6.88 3.72 1.55
N ASP A 157 -7.50 3.29 2.65
CA ASP A 157 -7.03 2.11 3.37
C ASP A 157 -8.11 1.18 3.92
N HIS A 158 -7.82 -0.11 4.07
CA HIS A 158 -8.76 -1.08 4.65
C HIS A 158 -10.13 -1.13 3.95
N ASN A 159 -10.20 -0.84 2.65
CA ASN A 159 -11.44 -0.93 1.89
C ASN A 159 -11.53 -2.24 1.10
N ILE A 160 -12.74 -2.62 0.69
CA ILE A 160 -12.97 -3.62 -0.36
C ILE A 160 -13.51 -2.91 -1.59
N PHE A 161 -12.93 -3.17 -2.76
CA PHE A 161 -13.48 -2.80 -4.06
C PHE A 161 -13.73 -4.08 -4.84
N LYS A 162 -15.00 -4.37 -5.20
CA LYS A 162 -15.33 -5.68 -5.76
C LYS A 162 -16.34 -5.65 -6.90
N ASN A 163 -16.30 -6.66 -7.76
CA ASN A 163 -17.30 -6.98 -8.78
C ASN A 163 -17.50 -5.91 -9.87
N LYS A 164 -16.45 -5.18 -10.25
CA LYS A 164 -16.55 -4.18 -11.32
C LYS A 164 -16.62 -4.82 -12.70
N THR A 165 -17.75 -4.58 -13.39
CA THR A 165 -18.02 -5.13 -14.73
C THR A 165 -17.86 -4.13 -15.87
N THR A 166 -17.97 -2.83 -15.60
CA THR A 166 -17.82 -1.75 -16.60
C THR A 166 -16.43 -1.11 -16.59
N ALA A 167 -16.13 -0.32 -17.64
CA ALA A 167 -14.94 0.52 -17.72
C ALA A 167 -14.89 1.59 -16.59
N GLY A 168 -13.73 2.24 -16.47
CA GLY A 168 -13.29 3.06 -15.35
C GLY A 168 -12.46 2.26 -14.34
N ASN A 169 -11.84 2.95 -13.38
CA ASN A 169 -10.99 2.32 -12.36
C ASN A 169 -11.72 2.09 -11.03
N TYR A 170 -11.19 1.23 -10.17
CA TYR A 170 -11.58 1.30 -8.75
C TYR A 170 -11.04 2.60 -8.13
N ILE A 171 -9.75 2.86 -8.29
CA ILE A 171 -9.11 4.09 -7.81
C ILE A 171 -8.38 4.79 -8.97
N THR A 172 -8.59 6.10 -9.10
CA THR A 172 -7.76 6.97 -9.93
C THR A 172 -7.11 8.04 -9.07
N ILE A 173 -5.78 8.08 -9.08
CA ILE A 173 -5.01 9.25 -8.63
C ILE A 173 -4.78 10.13 -9.86
N ASP A 174 -5.38 11.30 -9.85
CA ASP A 174 -5.34 12.31 -10.91
C ASP A 174 -4.61 13.56 -10.40
N GLY A 175 -4.78 14.70 -11.06
CA GLY A 175 -4.03 15.91 -10.76
C GLY A 175 -4.77 17.22 -11.00
N THR A 176 -4.02 18.31 -10.85
CA THR A 176 -4.41 19.67 -11.21
C THR A 176 -3.73 20.05 -12.51
N TYR A 177 -4.45 20.77 -13.35
CA TYR A 177 -4.05 21.16 -14.69
C TYR A 177 -4.14 22.68 -14.80
N ASN A 178 -3.18 23.31 -15.48
CA ASN A 178 -3.37 24.68 -15.91
C ASN A 178 -4.37 24.73 -17.10
N GLN A 179 -4.78 25.94 -17.50
CA GLN A 179 -5.88 26.12 -18.45
C GLN A 179 -5.63 25.46 -19.82
N ASP A 180 -4.41 25.53 -20.31
CA ASP A 180 -3.95 24.96 -21.58
C ASP A 180 -3.34 23.55 -21.42
N GLN A 181 -3.33 23.00 -20.20
CA GLN A 181 -2.86 21.65 -19.85
C GLN A 181 -1.37 21.40 -20.21
N THR A 182 -0.58 22.46 -20.26
CA THR A 182 0.87 22.44 -20.52
C THR A 182 1.70 22.28 -19.25
N VAL A 183 1.15 22.69 -18.10
CA VAL A 183 1.74 22.50 -16.77
C VAL A 183 0.72 21.77 -15.92
N ASN A 184 1.06 20.54 -15.52
CA ASN A 184 0.17 19.67 -14.79
C ASN A 184 0.89 19.09 -13.58
N GLN A 185 0.14 18.92 -12.48
CA GLN A 185 0.67 18.38 -11.24
C GLN A 185 -0.23 17.27 -10.73
N GLN A 186 0.31 16.05 -10.62
CA GLN A 186 -0.39 14.96 -9.97
C GLN A 186 -0.66 15.30 -8.50
N SER A 187 -1.75 14.79 -7.93
CA SER A 187 -1.88 14.69 -6.47
C SER A 187 -0.66 14.02 -5.85
N GLN A 188 -0.13 14.55 -4.75
CA GLN A 188 1.18 14.13 -4.22
C GLN A 188 1.10 13.37 -2.89
N TYR A 189 1.98 12.41 -2.66
CA TYR A 189 2.11 11.68 -1.38
C TYR A 189 0.83 10.95 -0.92
N ASP A 190 -0.06 10.62 -1.86
CA ASP A 190 -1.21 9.77 -1.53
C ASP A 190 -0.77 8.35 -1.21
N ARG A 191 -1.48 7.70 -0.29
CA ARG A 191 -1.21 6.33 0.17
C ARG A 191 -2.42 5.44 -0.04
N ILE A 192 -2.21 4.30 -0.69
CA ILE A 192 -3.22 3.27 -0.92
C ILE A 192 -2.73 1.99 -0.24
N ASP A 193 -3.33 1.62 0.90
CA ASP A 193 -2.83 0.52 1.71
C ASP A 193 -3.88 -0.40 2.34
N HIS A 194 -3.58 -1.70 2.48
CA HIS A 194 -4.47 -2.68 3.12
C HIS A 194 -5.86 -2.80 2.46
N ASN A 195 -5.98 -2.48 1.17
CA ASN A 195 -7.25 -2.65 0.44
C ASN A 195 -7.31 -4.03 -0.23
N TYR A 196 -8.53 -4.54 -0.37
CA TYR A 196 -8.83 -5.72 -1.16
C TYR A 196 -9.51 -5.34 -2.47
N PHE A 197 -8.83 -5.58 -3.58
CA PHE A 197 -9.38 -5.42 -4.92
C PHE A 197 -9.72 -6.79 -5.46
N TYR A 198 -11.02 -7.05 -5.67
CA TYR A 198 -11.50 -8.38 -6.02
C TYR A 198 -12.38 -8.36 -7.26
N ASN A 199 -12.25 -9.38 -8.12
CA ASN A 199 -13.19 -9.66 -9.21
C ASN A 199 -13.48 -8.42 -10.09
N ASN A 200 -12.43 -7.85 -10.67
CA ASN A 200 -12.56 -6.79 -11.67
C ASN A 200 -12.51 -7.46 -13.04
N GLY A 201 -13.66 -7.77 -13.63
CA GLY A 201 -13.76 -8.56 -14.86
C GLY A 201 -15.14 -8.43 -15.51
N PRO A 202 -15.36 -8.88 -16.75
CA PRO A 202 -14.38 -9.45 -17.67
C PRO A 202 -13.39 -8.41 -18.21
N ARG A 203 -12.37 -8.88 -18.95
CA ARG A 203 -11.40 -8.07 -19.70
C ARG A 203 -12.10 -7.16 -20.69
N LEU A 204 -11.72 -5.89 -20.70
CA LEU A 204 -12.03 -4.91 -21.73
C LEU A 204 -10.75 -4.51 -22.48
N GLU A 205 -10.92 -3.78 -23.58
CA GLU A 205 -9.80 -3.31 -24.39
C GLU A 205 -8.94 -2.27 -23.65
N ASN A 206 -9.55 -1.41 -22.84
CA ASN A 206 -8.88 -0.35 -22.10
C ASN A 206 -9.75 0.19 -20.94
N GLU A 207 -9.14 1.02 -20.11
CA GLU A 207 -9.74 1.83 -19.05
C GLU A 207 -10.36 1.04 -17.89
N LYS A 208 -9.89 -0.17 -17.60
CA LYS A 208 -10.44 -0.96 -16.49
C LYS A 208 -9.37 -1.44 -15.51
N GLU A 209 -8.32 -0.65 -15.33
CA GLU A 209 -7.29 -0.90 -14.34
C GLU A 209 -7.88 -0.89 -12.92
N ALA A 210 -7.40 -1.73 -12.00
CA ALA A 210 -7.83 -1.64 -10.60
C ALA A 210 -7.40 -0.28 -10.02
N ILE A 211 -6.14 0.11 -10.25
CA ILE A 211 -5.60 1.40 -9.86
C ILE A 211 -4.93 2.06 -11.07
N ARG A 212 -5.22 3.34 -11.28
CA ARG A 212 -4.45 4.20 -12.19
C ARG A 212 -3.85 5.38 -11.45
N ILE A 213 -2.55 5.61 -11.60
CA ILE A 213 -1.80 6.70 -10.97
C ILE A 213 -1.31 7.64 -12.07
N GLY A 214 -1.96 8.78 -12.24
CA GLY A 214 -1.71 9.72 -13.32
C GLY A 214 -2.38 9.35 -14.65
N ASN A 215 -1.89 9.96 -15.72
CA ASN A 215 -2.26 9.75 -17.12
C ASN A 215 -1.19 10.41 -18.02
N SER A 216 -1.33 10.30 -19.34
CA SER A 216 -0.36 10.84 -20.31
C SER A 216 -0.03 12.31 -20.10
N GLN A 217 -0.95 13.13 -19.59
CA GLN A 217 -0.72 14.55 -19.37
C GLN A 217 -0.02 14.84 -18.04
N LEU A 218 -0.06 13.90 -17.10
CA LEU A 218 0.58 13.94 -15.79
C LEU A 218 1.90 13.14 -15.75
N CYS A 219 2.30 12.51 -16.85
CA CYS A 219 3.37 11.52 -16.83
C CYS A 219 4.73 12.07 -16.38
N ASN A 220 4.99 13.36 -16.62
CA ASN A 220 6.22 14.03 -16.19
C ASN A 220 6.15 14.59 -14.77
N SER A 221 4.98 14.52 -14.11
CA SER A 221 4.77 15.01 -12.76
C SER A 221 5.16 13.95 -11.73
N SER A 222 5.89 14.37 -10.69
CA SER A 222 6.21 13.52 -9.53
C SER A 222 5.01 13.41 -8.60
N GLY A 223 4.50 12.19 -8.47
CA GLY A 223 3.36 11.87 -7.62
C GLY A 223 3.75 11.47 -6.21
N PHE A 224 4.88 10.77 -6.04
CA PHE A 224 5.25 10.20 -4.73
C PHE A 224 4.15 9.32 -4.11
N THR A 225 3.24 8.78 -4.94
CA THR A 225 2.14 7.92 -4.47
C THR A 225 2.74 6.58 -4.01
N THR A 226 2.29 6.10 -2.85
CA THR A 226 2.67 4.78 -2.34
C THR A 226 1.47 3.84 -2.40
N VAL A 227 1.63 2.72 -3.12
CA VAL A 227 0.66 1.61 -3.14
C VAL A 227 1.30 0.43 -2.42
N GLU A 228 0.81 0.09 -1.24
CA GLU A 228 1.45 -0.93 -0.40
C GLU A 228 0.52 -1.81 0.41
N PHE A 229 0.92 -3.05 0.68
CA PHE A 229 0.15 -3.99 1.50
C PHE A 229 -1.30 -4.22 1.01
N ASN A 230 -1.55 -4.10 -0.30
CA ASN A 230 -2.87 -4.41 -0.88
C ASN A 230 -2.92 -5.83 -1.43
N LEU A 231 -4.12 -6.40 -1.49
CA LEU A 231 -4.40 -7.67 -2.16
C LEU A 231 -5.20 -7.40 -3.44
N PHE A 232 -4.64 -7.79 -4.58
CA PHE A 232 -5.30 -7.81 -5.87
C PHE A 232 -5.60 -9.26 -6.24
N GLU A 233 -6.88 -9.60 -6.35
CA GLU A 233 -7.30 -10.96 -6.68
C GLU A 233 -8.33 -10.96 -7.81
N GLU A 234 -8.03 -11.71 -8.87
CA GLU A 234 -8.89 -11.81 -10.06
C GLU A 234 -9.27 -10.43 -10.64
N CYS A 235 -8.29 -9.51 -10.63
CA CYS A 235 -8.35 -8.21 -11.26
C CYS A 235 -7.99 -8.33 -12.74
N ASP A 236 -8.91 -8.88 -13.52
CA ASP A 236 -8.74 -9.28 -14.92
C ASP A 236 -9.24 -8.25 -15.95
N GLY A 237 -9.67 -7.06 -15.50
CA GLY A 237 -10.42 -6.09 -16.30
C GLY A 237 -9.61 -5.45 -17.42
N ASP A 238 -8.30 -5.33 -17.25
CA ASP A 238 -7.38 -4.62 -18.15
C ASP A 238 -6.01 -5.32 -18.14
N PRO A 239 -5.19 -5.26 -19.20
CA PRO A 239 -3.80 -5.72 -19.15
C PRO A 239 -2.96 -5.05 -18.05
N GLU A 240 -3.37 -3.89 -17.58
CA GLU A 240 -2.73 -3.16 -16.49
C GLU A 240 -3.56 -3.30 -15.20
N ILE A 241 -3.13 -4.16 -14.27
CA ILE A 241 -3.81 -4.30 -12.96
C ILE A 241 -3.64 -2.99 -12.17
N VAL A 242 -2.39 -2.55 -12.07
CA VAL A 242 -1.99 -1.23 -11.58
C VAL A 242 -1.24 -0.55 -12.72
N SER A 243 -1.72 0.61 -13.15
CA SER A 243 -1.12 1.40 -14.21
C SER A 243 -0.52 2.69 -13.66
N VAL A 244 0.81 2.71 -13.57
CA VAL A 244 1.58 3.89 -13.13
C VAL A 244 1.89 4.74 -14.36
N LYS A 245 1.36 5.96 -14.38
CA LYS A 245 1.40 6.91 -15.49
C LYS A 245 1.89 8.29 -15.01
N SER A 246 2.92 8.28 -14.16
CA SER A 246 3.56 9.45 -13.53
C SER A 246 4.91 9.07 -12.91
N CYS A 247 5.58 10.02 -12.26
CA CYS A 247 6.94 9.84 -11.75
C CYS A 247 7.04 9.62 -10.23
N ASP A 248 8.15 9.01 -9.81
CA ASP A 248 8.61 8.92 -8.41
C ASP A 248 7.64 8.20 -7.45
N ASN A 249 6.81 7.27 -7.96
CA ASN A 249 5.88 6.48 -7.17
C ASN A 249 6.52 5.18 -6.66
N ILE A 250 5.95 4.61 -5.60
CA ILE A 250 6.39 3.36 -5.00
C ILE A 250 5.22 2.37 -4.98
N VAL A 251 5.41 1.20 -5.58
CA VAL A 251 4.49 0.05 -5.48
C VAL A 251 5.22 -1.07 -4.76
N ARG A 252 4.83 -1.35 -3.51
CA ARG A 252 5.58 -2.30 -2.67
C ARG A 252 4.77 -3.22 -1.78
N HIS A 253 5.28 -4.41 -1.49
CA HIS A 253 4.66 -5.36 -0.56
C HIS A 253 3.17 -5.65 -0.84
N ASN A 254 2.75 -5.57 -2.10
CA ASN A 254 1.41 -5.98 -2.52
C ASN A 254 1.41 -7.45 -2.93
N THR A 255 0.26 -8.10 -2.81
CA THR A 255 0.02 -9.45 -3.34
C THR A 255 -0.88 -9.38 -4.57
N PHE A 256 -0.40 -9.91 -5.69
CA PHE A 256 -1.15 -10.12 -6.92
C PHE A 256 -1.47 -11.61 -7.05
N ASN A 257 -2.67 -12.02 -6.64
CA ASN A 257 -3.11 -13.40 -6.70
C ASN A 257 -4.01 -13.64 -7.92
N ARG A 258 -3.61 -14.55 -8.81
CA ARG A 258 -4.46 -15.05 -9.92
C ARG A 258 -5.04 -13.93 -10.80
N ASN A 259 -4.24 -12.92 -11.12
CA ASN A 259 -4.67 -11.80 -11.98
C ASN A 259 -4.18 -12.02 -13.42
N TYR A 260 -5.05 -11.81 -14.40
CA TYR A 260 -4.59 -11.65 -15.78
C TYR A 260 -4.06 -10.23 -15.99
N GLY A 261 -2.86 -10.07 -16.53
CA GLY A 261 -2.21 -8.76 -16.70
C GLY A 261 -1.07 -8.51 -15.70
N SER A 262 -0.62 -7.26 -15.62
CA SER A 262 0.63 -6.89 -14.96
C SER A 262 0.53 -5.63 -14.09
N LEU A 263 1.40 -5.51 -13.10
CA LEU A 263 1.83 -4.20 -12.59
C LEU A 263 2.60 -3.50 -13.71
N THR A 264 2.05 -2.41 -14.27
CA THR A 264 2.65 -1.71 -15.40
C THR A 264 3.15 -0.33 -15.01
N LEU A 265 4.47 -0.13 -15.12
CA LEU A 265 5.10 1.20 -15.15
C LEU A 265 4.93 1.74 -16.57
N ARG A 266 3.74 2.26 -16.85
CA ARG A 266 3.26 2.52 -18.23
C ARG A 266 3.80 3.82 -18.79
N GLN A 267 3.81 4.88 -17.99
CA GLN A 267 4.34 6.20 -18.34
C GLN A 267 5.01 6.83 -17.11
N GLY A 268 5.80 7.86 -17.35
CA GLY A 268 6.61 8.50 -16.30
C GLY A 268 7.89 7.74 -16.01
N ASN A 269 8.65 8.21 -15.02
CA ASN A 269 10.03 7.84 -14.77
C ASN A 269 10.29 7.68 -13.26
N ARG A 270 11.40 7.05 -12.86
CA ARG A 270 11.86 6.96 -11.45
C ARG A 270 10.91 6.27 -10.47
N ASN A 271 9.98 5.46 -10.97
CA ASN A 271 9.12 4.62 -10.15
C ASN A 271 9.88 3.39 -9.58
N ILE A 272 9.44 2.93 -8.41
CA ILE A 272 9.98 1.74 -7.72
C ILE A 272 8.89 0.67 -7.63
N ALA A 273 9.21 -0.54 -8.07
CA ALA A 273 8.43 -1.75 -7.79
C ALA A 273 9.26 -2.67 -6.89
N GLU A 274 8.95 -2.73 -5.59
CA GLU A 274 9.76 -3.46 -4.61
C GLU A 274 8.98 -4.44 -3.73
N GLY A 275 9.51 -5.64 -3.51
CA GLY A 275 8.96 -6.54 -2.49
C GLY A 275 7.54 -7.06 -2.76
N ASN A 276 7.05 -7.01 -4.00
CA ASN A 276 5.71 -7.47 -4.35
C ASN A 276 5.71 -8.99 -4.62
N TYR A 277 4.58 -9.63 -4.33
CA TYR A 277 4.34 -11.06 -4.56
C TYR A 277 3.35 -11.27 -5.70
N PHE A 278 3.69 -12.10 -6.68
CA PHE A 278 2.83 -12.46 -7.81
C PHE A 278 2.64 -13.96 -7.84
N PHE A 279 1.39 -14.40 -7.75
CA PHE A 279 1.02 -15.81 -7.77
C PHE A 279 0.10 -16.11 -8.95
N GLY A 280 0.53 -17.00 -9.84
CA GLY A 280 -0.32 -17.52 -10.90
C GLY A 280 -1.45 -18.40 -10.36
N GLY A 281 -1.23 -19.03 -9.20
CA GLY A 281 -2.24 -19.78 -8.44
C GLY A 281 -2.92 -20.91 -9.22
N GLY A 282 -2.22 -21.47 -10.23
CA GLY A 282 -2.78 -22.49 -11.13
C GLY A 282 -3.95 -22.00 -11.99
N LYS A 283 -4.16 -20.69 -12.10
CA LYS A 283 -5.22 -20.12 -12.94
C LYS A 283 -4.98 -20.53 -14.39
N PRO A 284 -5.97 -21.16 -15.07
CA PRO A 284 -5.87 -21.45 -16.49
C PRO A 284 -5.66 -20.18 -17.30
N ASN A 285 -5.16 -20.29 -18.52
CA ASN A 285 -5.10 -19.13 -19.42
C ASN A 285 -6.52 -18.72 -19.84
N GLY A 286 -6.76 -17.41 -19.91
CA GLY A 286 -8.02 -16.85 -20.38
C GLY A 286 -7.98 -16.51 -21.87
N MET A 287 -9.13 -16.06 -22.39
CA MET A 287 -9.25 -15.51 -23.73
C MET A 287 -9.96 -14.16 -23.69
N PHE A 288 -9.43 -13.18 -24.41
CA PHE A 288 -10.11 -11.94 -24.75
C PHE A 288 -10.32 -11.90 -26.27
N GLY A 289 -11.56 -12.15 -26.71
CA GLY A 289 -11.84 -12.48 -28.10
C GLY A 289 -11.02 -13.71 -28.53
N THR A 290 -10.13 -13.54 -29.50
CA THR A 290 -9.20 -14.57 -29.97
C THR A 290 -7.79 -14.44 -29.38
N THR A 291 -7.55 -13.46 -28.51
CA THR A 291 -6.23 -13.22 -27.92
C THR A 291 -6.14 -13.90 -26.56
N PRO A 292 -5.17 -14.80 -26.33
CA PRO A 292 -4.92 -15.36 -25.01
C PRO A 292 -4.53 -14.27 -24.02
N ILE A 293 -5.03 -14.37 -22.79
CA ILE A 293 -4.64 -13.52 -21.66
C ILE A 293 -4.09 -14.40 -20.54
N TYR A 294 -3.06 -13.91 -19.86
CA TYR A 294 -2.27 -14.73 -18.97
C TYR A 294 -2.08 -14.09 -17.61
N THR A 295 -1.80 -14.92 -16.61
CA THR A 295 -1.29 -14.42 -15.34
C THR A 295 0.10 -13.84 -15.54
N GLY A 296 0.25 -12.54 -15.24
CA GLY A 296 1.45 -11.77 -15.51
C GLY A 296 2.09 -11.16 -14.27
N GLY A 297 3.20 -10.46 -14.49
CA GLY A 297 4.05 -9.91 -13.44
C GLY A 297 4.23 -8.40 -13.57
N ILE A 298 5.45 -7.98 -13.89
CA ILE A 298 5.84 -6.57 -13.96
C ILE A 298 6.22 -6.22 -15.40
N ARG A 299 5.64 -5.13 -15.91
CA ARG A 299 5.96 -4.55 -17.22
C ARG A 299 6.41 -3.11 -17.04
N ALA A 300 7.46 -2.69 -17.73
CA ALA A 300 7.96 -1.31 -17.62
C ALA A 300 8.32 -0.67 -18.95
N TYR A 301 8.05 0.64 -19.01
CA TYR A 301 8.38 1.61 -20.04
C TYR A 301 9.02 2.83 -19.37
N GLY A 302 9.57 3.77 -20.13
CA GLY A 302 10.16 4.98 -19.55
C GLY A 302 11.49 4.72 -18.85
N ALA A 303 11.92 5.66 -18.00
CA ALA A 303 13.29 5.73 -17.52
C ALA A 303 13.47 5.63 -16.00
N ASP A 304 14.67 5.19 -15.60
CA ASP A 304 15.18 5.29 -14.23
C ASP A 304 14.39 4.47 -13.19
N HIS A 305 13.71 3.41 -13.63
CA HIS A 305 12.94 2.53 -12.74
C HIS A 305 13.81 1.55 -11.96
N VAL A 306 13.36 1.23 -10.75
CA VAL A 306 13.97 0.17 -9.93
C VAL A 306 12.94 -0.92 -9.67
N ILE A 307 13.20 -2.12 -10.18
CA ILE A 307 12.38 -3.32 -10.01
C ILE A 307 13.18 -4.30 -9.17
N LYS A 308 12.90 -4.39 -7.86
CA LYS A 308 13.74 -5.16 -6.94
C LYS A 308 13.01 -5.99 -5.90
N ASN A 309 13.64 -7.05 -5.41
CA ASN A 309 13.11 -7.89 -4.33
C ASN A 309 11.68 -8.44 -4.60
N ASN A 310 11.22 -8.54 -5.84
CA ASN A 310 9.88 -9.07 -6.13
C ASN A 310 9.94 -10.61 -6.24
N TYR A 311 8.87 -11.27 -5.82
CA TYR A 311 8.70 -12.72 -5.91
C TYR A 311 7.57 -13.06 -6.88
N LEU A 312 7.87 -13.90 -7.88
CA LEU A 312 6.96 -14.24 -8.97
C LEU A 312 6.90 -15.74 -9.15
N GLU A 313 5.72 -16.33 -8.94
CA GLU A 313 5.53 -17.78 -8.95
C GLU A 313 4.35 -18.26 -9.79
N GLY A 314 4.59 -19.30 -10.59
CA GLY A 314 3.52 -20.02 -11.30
C GLY A 314 2.79 -19.23 -12.39
N LEU A 315 3.34 -18.07 -12.80
CA LEU A 315 2.76 -17.21 -13.83
C LEU A 315 2.87 -17.86 -15.21
N GLN A 316 1.86 -17.66 -16.04
CA GLN A 316 1.78 -18.26 -17.37
C GLN A 316 2.11 -17.29 -18.52
N GLY A 317 2.28 -16.01 -18.22
CA GLY A 317 2.36 -14.98 -19.23
C GLY A 317 3.66 -14.90 -20.01
N THR A 318 3.54 -14.29 -21.18
CA THR A 318 4.59 -14.07 -22.17
C THR A 318 4.35 -12.72 -22.82
N LEU A 319 5.34 -12.19 -23.55
CA LEU A 319 5.28 -10.88 -24.18
C LEU A 319 5.00 -9.78 -23.15
N PHE A 320 3.82 -9.18 -23.22
CA PHE A 320 3.36 -8.13 -22.33
C PHE A 320 3.03 -8.61 -20.92
N ASP A 321 2.68 -9.88 -20.78
CA ASP A 321 2.29 -10.50 -19.51
C ASP A 321 3.44 -11.37 -18.94
N ALA A 322 4.66 -11.31 -19.49
CA ALA A 322 5.77 -12.07 -18.92
C ALA A 322 6.01 -11.68 -17.45
N PRO A 323 6.56 -12.58 -16.61
CA PRO A 323 6.85 -12.25 -15.21
C PRO A 323 7.65 -10.95 -15.05
N ILE A 324 8.66 -10.73 -15.90
CA ILE A 324 9.27 -9.42 -16.07
C ILE A 324 9.37 -9.12 -17.57
N ALA A 325 8.76 -8.04 -18.01
CA ALA A 325 8.70 -7.60 -19.40
C ALA A 325 9.27 -6.19 -19.60
N LEU A 326 10.32 -6.08 -20.42
CA LEU A 326 10.83 -4.79 -20.93
C LEU A 326 10.73 -4.79 -22.46
N THR A 327 9.65 -4.24 -23.00
CA THR A 327 9.48 -4.17 -24.46
C THR A 327 10.30 -3.04 -25.04
N GLN A 328 10.51 -3.05 -26.36
CA GLN A 328 10.95 -1.86 -27.05
C GLN A 328 9.86 -0.76 -27.00
N GLY A 329 10.22 0.45 -27.42
CA GLY A 329 9.31 1.59 -27.48
C GLY A 329 9.32 2.29 -28.84
N ASP A 330 8.46 3.29 -28.97
CA ASP A 330 8.32 4.20 -30.12
C ASP A 330 8.69 5.65 -29.79
N ALA A 331 9.08 5.91 -28.55
CA ALA A 331 9.48 7.22 -28.05
C ALA A 331 10.70 7.12 -27.14
N ARG A 332 11.45 8.21 -27.03
CA ARG A 332 12.65 8.36 -26.19
C ARG A 332 12.44 9.44 -25.14
N THR A 333 12.80 9.13 -23.91
CA THR A 333 12.69 10.06 -22.78
C THR A 333 13.55 11.29 -23.02
N GLY A 334 13.00 12.48 -22.80
CA GLY A 334 13.71 13.75 -22.99
C GLY A 334 13.90 14.21 -24.44
N ILE A 335 13.43 13.43 -25.42
CA ILE A 335 13.49 13.77 -26.85
C ILE A 335 12.08 13.90 -27.43
N ASP A 336 11.27 12.85 -27.30
CA ASP A 336 9.91 12.82 -27.83
C ASP A 336 8.92 13.42 -26.83
N THR A 337 7.93 14.16 -27.34
CA THR A 337 6.96 14.91 -26.53
C THR A 337 5.52 14.39 -26.64
N ASP A 338 5.27 13.41 -27.50
CA ASP A 338 3.98 12.71 -27.55
C ASP A 338 3.90 11.66 -26.44
N PHE A 339 3.34 12.07 -25.31
CA PHE A 339 3.19 11.22 -24.13
C PHE A 339 2.15 10.10 -24.28
N SER A 340 1.39 10.06 -25.39
CA SER A 340 0.51 8.92 -25.68
C SER A 340 1.27 7.66 -26.13
N LEU A 341 2.51 7.83 -26.60
CA LEU A 341 3.36 6.76 -27.09
C LEU A 341 3.89 5.84 -25.98
N HIS A 342 4.62 4.81 -26.38
CA HIS A 342 5.33 3.91 -25.49
C HIS A 342 6.80 4.30 -25.50
N PHE A 343 7.27 4.87 -24.40
CA PHE A 343 8.67 5.21 -24.24
C PHE A 343 9.47 3.93 -24.03
N ARG A 344 10.61 3.78 -24.73
CA ARG A 344 11.51 2.65 -24.49
C ARG A 344 11.89 2.59 -23.00
N GLY A 345 12.22 1.39 -22.52
CA GLY A 345 12.90 1.27 -21.23
C GLY A 345 14.31 1.87 -21.32
N GLU A 346 14.67 2.74 -20.37
CA GLU A 346 15.99 3.38 -20.32
C GLU A 346 16.50 3.50 -18.87
N ARG A 347 17.75 3.14 -18.57
CA ARG A 347 18.30 3.20 -17.18
C ARG A 347 17.46 2.44 -16.15
N ILE A 348 16.78 1.37 -16.57
CA ILE A 348 15.99 0.53 -15.67
C ILE A 348 16.91 -0.50 -15.02
N THR A 349 16.83 -0.61 -13.69
CA THR A 349 17.52 -1.66 -12.94
C THR A 349 16.53 -2.72 -12.45
N VAL A 350 16.76 -3.97 -12.85
CA VAL A 350 16.03 -5.16 -12.42
C VAL A 350 16.96 -5.99 -11.53
N ALA A 351 16.76 -5.96 -10.21
CA ALA A 351 17.70 -6.56 -9.28
C ALA A 351 17.09 -7.40 -8.16
N TYR A 352 17.72 -8.53 -7.81
CA TYR A 352 17.27 -9.38 -6.69
C TYR A 352 15.80 -9.82 -6.79
N ASN A 353 15.26 -10.07 -7.97
CA ASN A 353 13.92 -10.66 -8.10
C ASN A 353 14.03 -12.20 -8.11
N THR A 354 13.06 -12.88 -7.51
CA THR A 354 12.94 -14.36 -7.53
C THR A 354 11.80 -14.75 -8.45
N LEU A 355 12.11 -15.47 -9.52
CA LEU A 355 11.14 -16.02 -10.48
C LEU A 355 11.22 -17.55 -10.41
N VAL A 356 10.15 -18.19 -9.96
CA VAL A 356 10.11 -19.64 -9.72
C VAL A 356 8.88 -20.28 -10.37
N ASN A 357 9.08 -21.41 -11.05
CA ASN A 357 7.99 -22.21 -11.65
C ASN A 357 7.08 -21.43 -12.60
N ASN A 358 7.58 -20.35 -13.20
CA ASN A 358 6.85 -19.59 -14.21
C ASN A 358 6.99 -20.27 -15.58
N ALA A 359 6.00 -20.06 -16.46
CA ALA A 359 6.05 -20.57 -17.82
C ALA A 359 7.15 -19.91 -18.66
N TYR A 360 7.47 -18.65 -18.39
CA TYR A 360 8.57 -17.89 -18.97
C TYR A 360 9.26 -17.12 -17.84
N GLY A 361 10.48 -16.62 -18.04
CA GLY A 361 11.14 -15.76 -17.06
C GLY A 361 11.17 -14.28 -17.47
N ILE A 362 12.38 -13.74 -17.62
CA ILE A 362 12.60 -12.35 -18.02
C ILE A 362 12.53 -12.24 -19.54
N GLN A 363 11.70 -11.36 -20.07
CA GLN A 363 11.57 -11.12 -21.51
C GLN A 363 11.87 -9.67 -21.88
N ILE A 364 12.75 -9.48 -22.86
CA ILE A 364 13.19 -8.15 -23.28
C ILE A 364 13.22 -7.97 -24.80
N GLY A 365 13.14 -6.72 -25.24
CA GLY A 365 13.38 -6.35 -26.63
C GLY A 365 12.24 -6.69 -27.59
N TYR A 366 11.02 -6.89 -27.08
CA TYR A 366 9.87 -7.18 -27.94
C TYR A 366 9.51 -5.96 -28.82
N ALA A 367 9.50 -6.16 -30.13
CA ALA A 367 8.99 -5.21 -31.12
C ALA A 367 7.69 -5.76 -31.75
N LYS A 368 6.74 -4.88 -32.10
CA LYS A 368 5.50 -5.31 -32.75
C LYS A 368 5.74 -5.60 -34.23
N SER A 369 5.01 -6.59 -34.75
CA SER A 369 5.10 -7.00 -36.16
C SER A 369 4.65 -5.92 -37.16
N ASN A 370 3.89 -4.92 -36.70
CA ASN A 370 3.43 -3.79 -37.51
C ASN A 370 4.50 -2.68 -37.68
N GLY A 371 5.72 -2.88 -37.16
CA GLY A 371 6.81 -1.91 -37.23
C GLY A 371 6.87 -0.90 -36.07
N SER A 372 5.89 -0.95 -35.15
CA SER A 372 5.95 -0.26 -33.87
C SER A 372 6.86 -1.00 -32.88
N TYR A 373 7.25 -0.30 -31.82
CA TYR A 373 8.29 -0.61 -30.86
C TYR A 373 9.65 -0.86 -31.53
N ASN A 374 10.07 0.09 -32.36
CA ASN A 374 11.29 -0.03 -33.17
C ASN A 374 12.55 0.59 -32.52
N ILE A 375 12.42 1.16 -31.32
CA ILE A 375 13.55 1.75 -30.57
C ILE A 375 14.01 0.75 -29.49
N LYS A 376 15.30 0.37 -29.54
CA LYS A 376 15.93 -0.52 -28.56
C LYS A 376 15.82 0.04 -27.14
N LEU A 377 15.93 -0.84 -26.16
CA LEU A 377 16.18 -0.45 -24.77
C LEU A 377 17.51 0.31 -24.69
N GLU A 378 17.75 1.04 -23.59
CA GLU A 378 19.02 1.73 -23.36
C GLU A 378 19.47 1.63 -21.90
N ASP A 379 20.74 1.32 -21.66
CA ASP A 379 21.36 1.28 -20.33
C ASP A 379 20.57 0.47 -19.27
N ILE A 380 20.18 -0.75 -19.61
CA ILE A 380 19.44 -1.64 -18.71
C ILE A 380 20.42 -2.44 -17.86
N THR A 381 20.18 -2.51 -16.55
CA THR A 381 20.94 -3.38 -15.65
C THR A 381 20.05 -4.51 -15.13
N ILE A 382 20.47 -5.76 -15.34
CA ILE A 382 19.79 -6.96 -14.82
C ILE A 382 20.77 -7.72 -13.92
N ALA A 383 20.59 -7.59 -12.61
CA ALA A 383 21.61 -7.96 -11.63
C ALA A 383 21.09 -8.82 -10.47
N ASN A 384 21.85 -9.82 -10.03
CA ASN A 384 21.56 -10.60 -8.82
C ASN A 384 20.16 -11.26 -8.78
N ASN A 385 19.48 -11.45 -9.92
CA ASN A 385 18.17 -12.11 -9.96
C ASN A 385 18.33 -13.62 -9.86
N LEU A 386 17.30 -14.30 -9.36
CA LEU A 386 17.20 -15.76 -9.32
C LEU A 386 16.03 -16.18 -10.21
N VAL A 387 16.30 -16.99 -11.23
CA VAL A 387 15.28 -17.52 -12.14
C VAL A 387 15.40 -19.03 -12.25
N THR A 388 14.33 -19.76 -11.95
CA THR A 388 14.26 -21.21 -12.14
C THR A 388 12.88 -21.64 -12.62
N GLY A 389 12.83 -22.63 -13.51
CA GLY A 389 11.60 -23.09 -14.13
C GLY A 389 11.83 -24.34 -14.97
N SER A 390 10.74 -25.01 -15.34
CA SER A 390 10.78 -26.32 -16.00
C SER A 390 10.39 -26.32 -17.48
N GLN A 391 9.96 -25.17 -18.02
CA GLN A 391 9.47 -25.04 -19.39
C GLN A 391 9.88 -23.70 -20.04
N ASN A 392 9.79 -23.65 -21.38
CA ASN A 392 10.17 -22.52 -22.25
C ASN A 392 11.53 -21.90 -21.88
N SER A 393 11.67 -20.57 -21.90
CA SER A 393 12.93 -19.87 -21.69
C SER A 393 12.93 -19.08 -20.38
N LEU A 394 14.01 -19.22 -19.59
CA LEU A 394 14.22 -18.40 -18.38
C LEU A 394 14.55 -16.94 -18.74
N VAL A 395 15.22 -16.74 -19.87
CA VAL A 395 15.44 -15.42 -20.48
C VAL A 395 15.08 -15.48 -21.95
N LYS A 396 14.30 -14.51 -22.43
CA LYS A 396 14.02 -14.34 -23.86
C LYS A 396 14.41 -12.94 -24.34
N ILE A 397 15.19 -12.89 -25.40
CA ILE A 397 15.54 -11.65 -26.11
C ILE A 397 14.89 -11.72 -27.49
N PHE A 398 13.88 -10.89 -27.76
CA PHE A 398 13.13 -10.96 -29.01
C PHE A 398 13.90 -10.39 -30.20
N ASN A 399 14.54 -9.24 -30.01
CA ASN A 399 15.40 -8.57 -30.98
C ASN A 399 16.73 -8.24 -30.33
N ASP A 400 17.79 -8.14 -31.12
CA ASP A 400 19.13 -7.82 -30.64
C ASP A 400 19.16 -6.56 -29.74
N GLN A 401 19.56 -6.73 -28.48
CA GLN A 401 19.78 -5.65 -27.49
C GLN A 401 21.27 -5.57 -27.07
N LEU A 402 22.19 -6.05 -27.91
CA LEU A 402 23.63 -6.01 -27.60
C LEU A 402 24.08 -4.55 -27.37
N GLY A 403 24.86 -4.34 -26.30
CA GLY A 403 25.35 -3.02 -25.89
C GLY A 403 24.41 -2.25 -24.96
N GLU A 404 23.12 -2.59 -24.94
CA GLU A 404 22.10 -1.84 -24.18
C GLU A 404 21.71 -2.51 -22.86
N VAL A 405 22.11 -3.77 -22.65
CA VAL A 405 21.72 -4.55 -21.48
C VAL A 405 22.94 -5.18 -20.83
N THR A 406 23.16 -4.82 -19.57
CA THR A 406 24.23 -5.33 -18.72
C THR A 406 23.67 -6.37 -17.75
N TRP A 407 24.17 -7.61 -17.85
CA TRP A 407 23.81 -8.72 -16.97
C TRP A 407 24.91 -8.95 -15.95
N LEU A 408 24.56 -9.04 -14.65
CA LEU A 408 25.56 -9.17 -13.58
C LEU A 408 25.11 -10.16 -12.50
N ASN A 409 25.94 -11.17 -12.21
CA ASN A 409 25.76 -12.08 -11.07
C ASN A 409 24.35 -12.68 -10.94
N ASN A 410 23.64 -12.98 -12.03
CA ASN A 410 22.34 -13.66 -11.92
C ASN A 410 22.54 -15.16 -11.59
N ILE A 411 21.54 -15.80 -10.98
CA ILE A 411 21.48 -17.27 -10.86
C ILE A 411 20.32 -17.77 -11.70
N LEU A 412 20.63 -18.58 -12.69
CA LEU A 412 19.64 -19.14 -13.61
C LEU A 412 19.71 -20.67 -13.54
N TYR A 413 18.59 -21.34 -13.29
CA TYR A 413 18.56 -22.78 -13.16
C TYR A 413 17.43 -23.40 -13.99
N PRO A 414 17.68 -23.73 -15.26
CA PRO A 414 16.70 -24.44 -16.07
C PRO A 414 16.57 -25.88 -15.58
N THR A 415 15.34 -26.34 -15.43
CA THR A 415 15.01 -27.74 -15.13
C THR A 415 14.10 -28.28 -16.24
N GLY A 416 13.84 -29.59 -16.26
CA GLY A 416 12.93 -30.18 -17.24
C GLY A 416 13.33 -29.84 -18.68
N SER A 417 12.41 -29.23 -19.44
CA SER A 417 12.62 -28.83 -20.84
C SER A 417 12.99 -27.35 -21.00
N ALA A 418 13.15 -26.61 -19.89
CA ALA A 418 13.48 -25.19 -19.94
C ALA A 418 14.84 -24.95 -20.63
N GLN A 419 14.87 -23.89 -21.43
CA GLN A 419 16.07 -23.32 -22.02
C GLN A 419 16.57 -22.18 -21.13
N LEU A 420 17.90 -22.07 -20.99
CA LEU A 420 18.51 -20.98 -20.23
C LEU A 420 18.19 -19.61 -20.85
N ILE A 421 18.38 -19.50 -22.16
CA ILE A 421 18.17 -18.27 -22.93
C ILE A 421 17.64 -18.59 -24.33
N GLU A 422 16.77 -17.75 -24.86
CA GLU A 422 16.29 -17.77 -26.25
C GLU A 422 16.56 -16.40 -26.91
N GLY A 423 17.13 -16.40 -28.12
CA GLY A 423 17.33 -15.19 -28.94
C GLY A 423 18.54 -14.30 -28.59
N GLY A 424 19.32 -14.66 -27.56
CA GLY A 424 20.53 -13.95 -27.14
C GLY A 424 21.80 -14.83 -27.13
N PRO A 425 22.98 -14.24 -26.92
CA PRO A 425 24.22 -15.00 -26.75
C PRO A 425 24.22 -15.81 -25.45
N ALA A 426 25.05 -16.84 -25.37
CA ALA A 426 25.25 -17.58 -24.12
C ALA A 426 25.83 -16.66 -23.03
N PHE A 427 25.35 -16.82 -21.79
CA PHE A 427 25.85 -16.06 -20.66
C PHE A 427 27.27 -16.48 -20.25
N THR A 428 28.10 -15.51 -19.89
CA THR A 428 29.33 -15.76 -19.14
C THR A 428 29.03 -15.96 -17.65
N THR A 429 29.97 -16.51 -16.90
CA THR A 429 29.82 -16.74 -15.45
C THR A 429 29.67 -15.45 -14.63
N SER A 430 30.18 -14.32 -15.13
CA SER A 430 29.99 -13.00 -14.50
C SER A 430 28.60 -12.40 -14.78
N GLN A 431 27.94 -12.85 -15.85
CA GLN A 431 26.58 -12.41 -16.20
C GLN A 431 25.52 -13.27 -15.51
N ALA A 432 25.67 -14.58 -15.59
CA ALA A 432 24.81 -15.55 -14.93
C ALA A 432 25.57 -16.83 -14.58
N VAL A 433 25.36 -17.31 -13.36
CA VAL A 433 25.83 -18.63 -12.90
C VAL A 433 24.69 -19.63 -13.07
N VAL A 434 24.96 -20.71 -13.81
CA VAL A 434 23.99 -21.79 -14.03
C VAL A 434 24.14 -22.85 -12.95
N GLN A 435 23.34 -22.77 -11.90
CA GLN A 435 23.43 -23.69 -10.76
C GLN A 435 22.12 -23.79 -9.98
N ASN A 436 21.89 -24.90 -9.30
CA ASN A 436 20.72 -25.09 -8.45
C ASN A 436 20.72 -24.06 -7.30
N PRO A 437 19.66 -23.27 -7.11
CA PRO A 437 19.58 -22.29 -6.03
C PRO A 437 19.35 -22.89 -4.64
N ASN A 438 19.09 -24.20 -4.54
CA ASN A 438 18.79 -24.92 -3.29
C ASN A 438 17.66 -24.26 -2.48
N LEU A 439 16.60 -23.82 -3.16
CA LEU A 439 15.41 -23.26 -2.51
C LEU A 439 14.61 -24.38 -1.82
N ALA A 440 13.92 -24.02 -0.75
CA ALA A 440 12.95 -24.89 -0.08
C ALA A 440 11.65 -24.12 0.19
N ILE A 441 10.53 -24.84 0.28
CA ILE A 441 9.24 -24.22 0.61
C ILE A 441 9.20 -23.92 2.12
N ASN A 442 8.94 -22.67 2.47
CA ASN A 442 8.67 -22.22 3.83
C ASN A 442 7.53 -21.19 3.79
N GLY A 443 6.50 -21.36 4.63
CA GLY A 443 5.32 -20.49 4.60
C GLY A 443 4.53 -20.53 3.29
N GLY A 444 4.66 -21.61 2.50
CA GLY A 444 3.98 -21.76 1.21
C GLY A 444 4.69 -21.08 0.03
N ILE A 445 5.88 -20.50 0.23
CA ILE A 445 6.68 -19.86 -0.82
C ILE A 445 8.10 -20.42 -0.86
N TRP A 446 8.77 -20.32 -2.00
CA TRP A 446 10.15 -20.76 -2.18
C TRP A 446 11.14 -19.77 -1.55
N LYS A 447 11.96 -20.27 -0.64
CA LYS A 447 12.89 -19.48 0.17
C LYS A 447 14.31 -19.98 0.03
N SER A 448 15.27 -19.07 0.14
CA SER A 448 16.69 -19.41 0.25
C SER A 448 16.91 -20.26 1.50
N THR A 449 17.89 -21.15 1.45
CA THR A 449 18.29 -22.01 2.57
C THR A 449 19.75 -21.75 2.94
N SER A 450 20.23 -22.38 4.02
CA SER A 450 21.65 -22.32 4.39
C SER A 450 22.59 -22.90 3.33
N SER A 451 22.08 -23.68 2.37
CA SER A 451 22.84 -24.20 1.23
C SER A 451 22.62 -23.42 -0.06
N SER A 452 21.77 -22.38 -0.05
CA SER A 452 21.60 -21.49 -1.19
C SER A 452 22.90 -20.71 -1.45
N PRO A 453 23.36 -20.64 -2.71
CA PRO A 453 24.58 -19.94 -3.05
C PRO A 453 24.44 -18.43 -2.79
N THR A 454 25.54 -17.83 -2.32
CA THR A 454 25.67 -16.38 -2.15
C THR A 454 26.54 -15.79 -3.23
N ILE A 455 26.25 -14.55 -3.62
CA ILE A 455 26.93 -13.80 -4.66
C ILE A 455 27.18 -12.37 -4.20
N GLY A 456 28.18 -11.71 -4.79
CA GLY A 456 28.48 -10.31 -4.48
C GLY A 456 27.41 -9.36 -5.02
N ASN A 457 27.13 -8.29 -4.28
CA ASN A 457 26.24 -7.22 -4.71
C ASN A 457 26.77 -6.53 -5.99
N ALA A 458 26.04 -6.66 -7.09
CA ALA A 458 26.40 -6.04 -8.37
C ALA A 458 25.79 -4.66 -8.59
N VAL A 459 24.93 -4.20 -7.68
CA VAL A 459 24.27 -2.88 -7.74
C VAL A 459 24.42 -2.12 -6.41
N PRO A 460 25.67 -1.87 -5.93
CA PRO A 460 25.91 -1.23 -4.63
C PRO A 460 25.32 0.17 -4.52
N THR A 461 25.16 0.88 -5.64
CA THR A 461 24.57 2.24 -5.68
C THR A 461 23.11 2.29 -5.25
N LEU A 462 22.36 1.18 -5.33
CA LEU A 462 20.97 1.12 -4.93
C LEU A 462 20.75 0.90 -3.42
N ASN A 463 21.81 0.59 -2.65
CA ASN A 463 21.72 0.37 -1.20
C ASN A 463 20.59 -0.60 -0.78
N ILE A 464 20.48 -1.74 -1.47
CA ILE A 464 19.48 -2.78 -1.16
C ILE A 464 19.94 -3.53 0.10
N ASN A 465 19.62 -2.96 1.26
CA ASN A 465 20.08 -3.43 2.58
C ASN A 465 19.06 -4.31 3.30
N GLU A 466 17.89 -4.51 2.71
CA GLU A 466 16.84 -5.40 3.20
C GLU A 466 16.40 -6.35 2.08
N ASP A 467 15.96 -7.54 2.44
CA ASP A 467 15.35 -8.51 1.54
C ASP A 467 13.80 -8.40 1.53
N ILE A 468 13.13 -9.30 0.80
CA ILE A 468 11.66 -9.28 0.68
C ILE A 468 10.93 -9.45 2.02
N ASP A 469 11.57 -10.08 3.00
CA ASP A 469 11.01 -10.32 4.33
C ASP A 469 11.27 -9.16 5.29
N GLY A 470 11.99 -8.12 4.85
CA GLY A 470 12.46 -7.03 5.72
C GLY A 470 13.65 -7.42 6.58
N GLN A 471 14.38 -8.47 6.21
CA GLN A 471 15.57 -8.92 6.93
C GLN A 471 16.82 -8.25 6.35
N ALA A 472 17.83 -8.02 7.20
CA ALA A 472 19.06 -7.38 6.79
C ALA A 472 19.78 -8.17 5.68
N ARG A 473 20.15 -7.48 4.60
CA ARG A 473 20.87 -8.04 3.45
C ARG A 473 22.35 -7.66 3.50
N PRO A 474 23.27 -8.63 3.67
CA PRO A 474 24.71 -8.38 3.61
C PRO A 474 25.20 -8.14 2.17
N SER A 475 26.41 -7.58 2.00
CA SER A 475 27.02 -7.31 0.69
C SER A 475 27.29 -8.57 -0.14
N THR A 476 27.42 -9.73 0.52
CA THR A 476 27.42 -11.05 -0.11
C THR A 476 26.19 -11.80 0.40
N SER A 477 25.16 -11.87 -0.44
CA SER A 477 23.85 -12.43 -0.09
C SER A 477 23.40 -13.43 -1.14
N ASN A 478 22.30 -14.14 -0.89
CA ASN A 478 21.68 -14.95 -1.94
C ASN A 478 21.20 -14.06 -3.10
N ALA A 479 21.20 -14.64 -4.30
CA ALA A 479 20.50 -14.07 -5.45
C ALA A 479 18.99 -14.11 -5.22
N GLY A 480 18.27 -13.19 -5.85
CA GLY A 480 16.82 -13.11 -5.73
C GLY A 480 16.35 -12.39 -4.47
N ALA A 481 15.03 -12.43 -4.28
CA ALA A 481 14.31 -11.55 -3.38
C ALA A 481 14.57 -11.83 -1.91
N ASP A 482 14.93 -13.08 -1.59
CA ASP A 482 15.09 -13.60 -0.25
C ASP A 482 16.56 -13.90 0.04
N HIS A 483 17.07 -13.43 1.17
CA HIS A 483 18.35 -13.87 1.70
C HIS A 483 18.09 -14.83 2.86
N TYR A 484 18.77 -15.98 2.86
CA TYR A 484 18.63 -16.91 3.97
C TYR A 484 19.05 -16.24 5.29
N SER A 485 18.08 -16.05 6.16
CA SER A 485 18.27 -15.58 7.52
C SER A 485 17.23 -16.22 8.45
N THR A 486 17.57 -16.27 9.73
CA THR A 486 16.68 -16.77 10.80
C THR A 486 16.06 -15.63 11.60
N ALA A 487 16.20 -14.38 11.15
CA ALA A 487 15.56 -13.24 11.78
C ALA A 487 14.02 -13.32 11.64
N ALA A 488 13.30 -12.47 12.37
CA ALA A 488 11.86 -12.38 12.20
C ALA A 488 11.53 -11.82 10.81
N VAL A 489 10.50 -12.38 10.18
CA VAL A 489 9.93 -11.87 8.94
C VAL A 489 9.00 -10.71 9.27
N ALA A 490 9.26 -9.54 8.70
CA ALA A 490 8.44 -8.34 8.86
C ALA A 490 7.34 -8.25 7.78
N TYR A 491 7.63 -8.73 6.57
CA TYR A 491 6.73 -8.64 5.42
C TYR A 491 6.40 -10.02 4.87
N LEU A 492 5.12 -10.39 4.94
CA LEU A 492 4.59 -11.62 4.34
C LEU A 492 3.71 -11.25 3.13
N PRO A 493 3.43 -12.21 2.22
CA PRO A 493 2.37 -12.03 1.24
C PRO A 493 1.07 -11.65 1.96
N VAL A 494 0.50 -10.52 1.56
CA VAL A 494 -0.80 -10.03 2.02
C VAL A 494 -1.89 -11.05 1.70
N THR A 495 -2.68 -11.40 2.70
CA THR A 495 -3.84 -12.29 2.57
C THR A 495 -5.14 -11.52 2.84
N ILE A 496 -6.30 -12.18 2.64
CA ILE A 496 -7.60 -11.57 2.92
C ILE A 496 -7.78 -11.14 4.39
N ASN A 497 -7.02 -11.71 5.33
CA ASN A 497 -7.08 -11.34 6.75
C ASN A 497 -6.36 -10.01 7.04
N ASP A 498 -5.46 -9.59 6.16
CA ASP A 498 -4.61 -8.41 6.32
C ASP A 498 -5.23 -7.17 5.66
N VAL A 499 -6.35 -7.33 4.94
CA VAL A 499 -6.98 -6.29 4.14
C VAL A 499 -8.48 -6.12 4.41
N GLY A 500 -9.01 -4.99 3.96
CA GLY A 500 -10.45 -4.71 3.99
C GLY A 500 -10.96 -4.25 5.37
N PRO A 501 -12.27 -4.01 5.50
CA PRO A 501 -12.82 -3.23 6.61
C PRO A 501 -12.58 -3.76 8.01
N ASN A 502 -12.34 -5.06 8.13
CA ASN A 502 -12.16 -5.74 9.40
C ASN A 502 -10.70 -6.08 9.70
N ALA A 503 -9.77 -5.78 8.79
CA ALA A 503 -8.36 -5.98 9.06
C ALA A 503 -7.87 -5.03 10.18
N TYR A 504 -6.88 -5.52 10.92
CA TYR A 504 -6.28 -4.81 12.04
C TYR A 504 -5.45 -3.63 11.51
N GLU A 505 -5.73 -2.45 12.05
CA GLU A 505 -5.07 -1.20 11.61
C GLU A 505 -3.77 -0.92 12.35
N GLU A 506 -3.67 -1.41 13.58
CA GLU A 506 -2.42 -1.42 14.30
C GLU A 506 -1.69 -2.71 13.93
N ALA A 507 -0.67 -2.61 13.08
CA ALA A 507 0.49 -3.45 13.32
C ALA A 507 0.82 -3.25 14.80
N LEU A 508 1.01 -4.33 15.56
CA LEU A 508 1.73 -4.28 16.82
C LEU A 508 3.13 -3.78 16.49
N SER A 509 3.25 -2.47 16.27
CA SER A 509 4.52 -1.81 16.24
C SER A 509 5.05 -2.03 17.63
N VAL A 510 6.10 -2.85 17.72
CA VAL A 510 7.10 -2.61 18.74
C VAL A 510 7.69 -1.26 18.34
N ASN A 511 6.96 -0.19 18.66
CA ASN A 511 7.60 1.08 18.91
C ASN A 511 8.76 0.71 19.81
N LYS A 512 9.95 1.16 19.45
CA LYS A 512 11.13 1.10 20.30
C LYS A 512 10.91 2.04 21.49
N GLN A 513 9.76 1.95 22.16
CA GLN A 513 9.54 2.47 23.49
C GLN A 513 10.53 1.72 24.36
N GLU A 514 11.38 2.48 25.04
CA GLU A 514 12.20 1.89 26.07
C GLU A 514 11.28 1.14 27.02
N ILE A 515 11.63 -0.11 27.30
CA ILE A 515 10.91 -0.95 28.25
C ILE A 515 10.88 -0.18 29.56
N LEU A 516 9.67 0.18 30.01
CA LEU A 516 9.50 0.70 31.35
C LEU A 516 9.96 -0.39 32.31
N LYS A 517 10.74 -0.04 33.33
CA LYS A 517 11.04 -0.95 34.45
C LYS A 517 10.15 -0.53 35.60
N ALA A 518 9.31 -1.46 36.04
CA ALA A 518 8.43 -1.27 37.18
C ALA A 518 8.52 -2.50 38.09
N ILE A 519 8.48 -2.26 39.39
CA ILE A 519 8.36 -3.29 40.40
C ILE A 519 6.93 -3.26 40.94
N ILE A 520 6.24 -4.39 40.87
CA ILE A 520 4.90 -4.54 41.43
C ILE A 520 4.99 -5.31 42.74
N TYR A 521 4.63 -4.66 43.86
CA TYR A 521 4.69 -5.28 45.18
C TYR A 521 3.55 -4.83 46.11
N PRO A 522 2.97 -5.73 46.93
CA PRO A 522 3.14 -7.18 46.89
C PRO A 522 2.48 -7.80 45.66
N ASN A 523 3.11 -8.82 45.09
CA ASN A 523 2.54 -9.64 44.02
C ASN A 523 2.92 -11.12 44.25
N PRO A 524 2.00 -11.98 44.70
CA PRO A 524 0.55 -11.75 44.77
C PRO A 524 0.09 -10.69 45.80
N THR A 525 -1.02 -10.01 45.52
CA THR A 525 -1.70 -9.08 46.45
C THR A 525 -3.04 -9.65 46.93
N LYS A 526 -3.50 -9.26 48.12
CA LYS A 526 -4.87 -9.53 48.59
C LYS A 526 -5.86 -8.42 48.23
N ARG A 527 -5.39 -7.17 48.12
CA ARG A 527 -6.23 -5.97 47.92
C ARG A 527 -5.51 -4.90 47.13
N ASN A 528 -4.44 -4.35 47.71
CA ASN A 528 -3.71 -3.21 47.17
C ASN A 528 -2.29 -3.62 46.80
N PHE A 529 -1.75 -3.01 45.76
CA PHE A 529 -0.35 -3.16 45.37
C PHE A 529 0.22 -1.81 44.95
N GLU A 530 1.53 -1.73 44.98
CA GLU A 530 2.31 -0.58 44.58
C GLU A 530 3.06 -0.90 43.29
N ILE A 531 3.14 0.11 42.43
CA ILE A 531 3.97 0.13 41.25
C ILE A 531 5.10 1.11 41.54
N SER A 532 6.32 0.60 41.72
CA SER A 532 7.52 1.44 41.83
C SER A 532 8.13 1.64 40.44
N LEU A 533 8.42 2.89 40.09
CA LEU A 533 8.94 3.35 38.80
C LEU A 533 10.23 4.14 39.02
N ASP A 534 11.16 4.05 38.07
CA ASP A 534 12.41 4.83 38.06
C ASP A 534 12.19 6.31 37.65
N SER A 535 10.93 6.73 37.47
CA SER A 535 10.52 8.02 36.92
C SER A 535 9.40 8.66 37.78
N GLN A 536 9.38 9.99 37.85
CA GLN A 536 8.30 10.78 38.45
C GLN A 536 7.37 11.40 37.39
N GLU A 537 7.49 10.97 36.14
CA GLU A 537 6.65 11.48 35.04
C GLU A 537 5.20 11.04 35.20
N GLU A 538 4.30 11.82 34.60
CA GLU A 538 2.91 11.45 34.45
C GLU A 538 2.80 10.06 33.80
N THR A 539 2.08 9.17 34.45
CA THR A 539 2.03 7.75 34.13
C THR A 539 0.59 7.25 34.09
N THR A 540 0.16 6.73 32.96
CA THR A 540 -1.12 6.04 32.81
C THR A 540 -0.98 4.57 33.18
N VAL A 541 -1.88 4.06 34.01
CA VAL A 541 -1.96 2.65 34.40
C VAL A 541 -3.33 2.11 34.00
N ALA A 542 -3.36 1.17 33.06
CA ALA A 542 -4.55 0.44 32.63
C ALA A 542 -4.50 -1.01 33.15
N ILE A 543 -5.56 -1.45 33.83
CA ILE A 543 -5.69 -2.81 34.37
C ILE A 543 -6.65 -3.61 33.49
N TYR A 544 -6.23 -4.81 33.10
CA TYR A 544 -7.02 -5.75 32.31
C TYR A 544 -7.20 -7.08 33.05
N ASP A 545 -8.31 -7.77 32.80
CA ASP A 545 -8.48 -9.17 33.18
C ASP A 545 -7.86 -10.14 32.15
N VAL A 546 -7.94 -11.45 32.41
CA VAL A 546 -7.42 -12.50 31.51
C VAL A 546 -8.11 -12.60 30.16
N HIS A 547 -9.28 -11.97 29.97
CA HIS A 547 -10.00 -11.92 28.70
C HIS A 547 -9.73 -10.59 27.97
N SER A 548 -8.68 -9.86 28.38
CA SER A 548 -8.30 -8.55 27.85
C SER A 548 -9.37 -7.47 28.03
N ARG A 549 -10.30 -7.63 28.97
CA ARG A 549 -11.29 -6.60 29.27
C ARG A 549 -10.68 -5.55 30.20
N LEU A 550 -10.83 -4.28 29.85
CA LEU A 550 -10.36 -3.16 30.66
C LEU A 550 -11.19 -3.06 31.95
N ILE A 551 -10.51 -3.09 33.09
CA ILE A 551 -11.09 -2.97 34.44
C ILE A 551 -11.04 -1.52 34.91
N SER A 552 -9.90 -0.84 34.70
CA SER A 552 -9.70 0.56 35.08
C SER A 552 -8.56 1.16 34.27
N GLU A 553 -8.62 2.45 33.96
CA GLU A 553 -7.53 3.23 33.39
C GLU A 553 -7.48 4.60 34.07
N GLU A 554 -6.36 4.91 34.71
CA GLU A 554 -6.16 6.17 35.42
C GLU A 554 -4.74 6.69 35.19
N THR A 555 -4.58 8.01 35.25
CA THR A 555 -3.29 8.70 35.12
C THR A 555 -2.85 9.21 36.49
N TYR A 556 -1.59 8.93 36.84
CA TYR A 556 -0.99 9.24 38.12
C TYR A 556 0.28 10.07 37.94
N ILE A 557 0.57 10.92 38.92
CA ILE A 557 1.92 11.46 39.12
C ILE A 557 2.52 10.65 40.28
N PRO A 558 3.55 9.82 40.05
CA PRO A 558 4.16 9.02 41.11
C PRO A 558 4.61 9.88 42.29
N ILE A 559 4.34 9.44 43.52
CA ILE A 559 4.85 10.12 44.73
C ILE A 559 6.03 9.31 45.24
N SER A 560 7.23 9.90 45.22
CA SER A 560 8.47 9.18 45.52
C SER A 560 8.65 7.93 44.63
N GLY A 561 8.21 8.02 43.37
CA GLY A 561 8.36 6.97 42.37
C GLY A 561 7.38 5.82 42.53
N THR A 562 6.33 5.98 43.34
CA THR A 562 5.36 4.92 43.61
C THR A 562 3.94 5.34 43.27
N ILE A 563 3.18 4.42 42.66
CA ILE A 563 1.74 4.53 42.40
C ILE A 563 1.03 3.43 43.18
N LYS A 564 -0.04 3.76 43.90
CA LYS A 564 -0.87 2.81 44.67
C LYS A 564 -2.11 2.44 43.89
N ILE A 565 -2.32 1.15 43.66
CA ILE A 565 -3.49 0.62 42.95
C ILE A 565 -4.27 -0.32 43.87
N SER A 566 -5.60 -0.26 43.79
CA SER A 566 -6.50 -1.16 44.51
C SER A 566 -7.28 -2.07 43.57
N LEU A 567 -7.27 -3.37 43.85
CA LEU A 567 -8.15 -4.36 43.24
C LEU A 567 -9.19 -4.86 44.24
N GLU A 568 -9.44 -4.17 45.35
CA GLU A 568 -10.27 -4.69 46.46
C GLU A 568 -11.63 -5.23 45.99
N LYS A 569 -12.28 -4.55 45.03
CA LYS A 569 -13.60 -4.91 44.48
C LYS A 569 -13.59 -5.99 43.40
N GLN A 570 -12.42 -6.45 42.96
CA GLN A 570 -12.29 -7.44 41.88
C GLN A 570 -12.20 -8.87 42.43
N PRO A 571 -12.62 -9.92 41.72
CA PRO A 571 -12.45 -11.30 42.17
C PRO A 571 -10.97 -11.72 42.30
N ALA A 572 -10.68 -12.79 43.03
CA ALA A 572 -9.36 -13.41 42.99
C ALA A 572 -9.07 -13.92 41.57
N GLY A 573 -7.85 -13.72 41.09
CA GLY A 573 -7.52 -14.02 39.70
C GLY A 573 -6.27 -13.33 39.19
N LEU A 574 -6.05 -13.49 37.89
CA LEU A 574 -4.93 -12.94 37.17
C LEU A 574 -5.35 -11.64 36.45
N TYR A 575 -4.53 -10.61 36.60
CA TYR A 575 -4.70 -9.29 35.99
C TYR A 575 -3.41 -8.87 35.30
N PHE A 576 -3.52 -7.90 34.40
CA PHE A 576 -2.40 -7.29 33.70
C PHE A 576 -2.45 -5.78 33.85
N ALA A 577 -1.36 -5.15 34.31
CA ALA A 577 -1.19 -3.71 34.30
C ALA A 577 -0.37 -3.29 33.08
N LYS A 578 -0.97 -2.54 32.17
CA LYS A 578 -0.26 -1.79 31.12
C LYS A 578 0.06 -0.41 31.69
N ILE A 579 1.35 -0.11 31.80
CA ILE A 579 1.86 1.13 32.36
C ILE A 579 2.53 1.91 31.24
N LYS A 580 2.19 3.20 31.10
CA LYS A 580 2.67 4.07 30.02
C LYS A 580 3.08 5.43 30.58
N THR A 581 4.30 5.86 30.29
CA THR A 581 4.73 7.27 30.43
C THR A 581 4.82 7.92 29.04
N ALA A 582 5.26 9.18 28.96
CA ALA A 582 5.40 9.89 27.69
C ALA A 582 6.16 9.08 26.62
N ASN A 583 7.27 8.43 27.03
CA ASN A 583 8.19 7.77 26.10
C ASN A 583 8.42 6.27 26.37
N LYS A 584 7.85 5.70 27.45
CA LYS A 584 8.08 4.31 27.89
C LYS A 584 6.77 3.57 28.10
N SER A 585 6.75 2.26 27.91
CA SER A 585 5.65 1.42 28.38
C SER A 585 6.09 0.03 28.81
N GLY A 586 5.24 -0.65 29.58
CA GLY A 586 5.45 -2.02 30.01
C GLY A 586 4.15 -2.68 30.43
N ILE A 587 4.05 -4.01 30.27
CA ILE A 587 2.92 -4.81 30.73
C ILE A 587 3.40 -5.75 31.83
N TYR A 588 2.70 -5.76 32.96
CA TYR A 588 3.10 -6.52 34.14
C TYR A 588 1.95 -7.38 34.66
N LYS A 589 2.31 -8.60 35.03
CA LYS A 589 1.42 -9.57 35.62
C LYS A 589 1.08 -9.18 37.06
N ILE A 590 -0.19 -9.21 37.46
CA ILE A 590 -0.65 -9.04 38.84
C ILE A 590 -1.49 -10.25 39.24
N MET A 591 -1.11 -10.92 40.33
CA MET A 591 -1.90 -12.01 40.90
C MET A 591 -2.66 -11.51 42.12
N LYS A 592 -3.99 -11.60 42.10
CA LYS A 592 -4.83 -11.34 43.27
C LYS A 592 -5.24 -12.67 43.92
N GLN A 593 -4.93 -12.82 45.20
CA GLN A 593 -5.33 -13.96 46.04
C GLN A 593 -6.61 -13.69 46.83
#